data_AF-C6PTF7-F1
#
_entry.id   AF-C6PTF7-F1
#
_cell.length_a   1.000
_cell.length_b   1.000
_cell.length_c   1.000
_cell.angle_alpha   90.00
_cell.angle_beta   90.00
_cell.angle_gamma   90.00
#
_symmetry.space_group_name_H-M   'P 1'
#
loop_
_entity.id
_entity.type
_entity.pdbx_description
1 polymer ?
#
loop_
_entity_poly.entity_id
_entity_poly.type
_entity_poly.pdbx_seq_one_letter_code
_entity_poly.pdbx_strand_id
1 'polypeptide(L)'
;MYKYANPYMTTCRNCSYYNMDFTERAFNKALRLMKEATKYNYTLNKNSNIIQSNNRETINQTDYKNEFSKEEAAAIALLLGINFSKSKFDLNQFWLGVNTELEHGKKYNQTNVTADEPITTGKIALAHLSEFPDYYTRLKALEEQAKAYWSTR
;
A
#
# COMPACT_ATOMS: atom_id res chain seq x y z
N MET A 1 -30.17 5.28 -7.40
CA MET A 1 -29.67 6.53 -6.77
C MET A 1 -29.38 6.24 -5.31
N TYR A 2 -28.18 5.77 -4.96
CA TYR A 2 -27.79 5.57 -3.56
C TYR A 2 -26.96 6.77 -3.12
N LYS A 3 -27.55 7.66 -2.32
CA LYS A 3 -26.83 8.76 -1.66
C LYS A 3 -26.17 8.19 -0.40
N TYR A 4 -24.92 7.74 -0.51
CA TYR A 4 -24.08 7.52 0.66
C TYR A 4 -23.47 8.86 1.06
N ALA A 5 -24.07 9.54 2.03
CA ALA A 5 -23.47 10.71 2.65
C ALA A 5 -22.33 10.24 3.57
N ASN A 6 -21.09 10.64 3.27
CA ASN A 6 -19.90 10.26 4.01
C ASN A 6 -19.76 11.14 5.28
N PRO A 7 -19.79 10.57 6.50
CA PRO A 7 -19.69 11.33 7.74
C PRO A 7 -18.29 11.92 8.03
N TYR A 8 -17.29 11.67 7.17
CA TYR A 8 -15.94 12.23 7.30
C TYR A 8 -15.70 13.49 6.45
N MET A 9 -16.70 13.99 5.71
CA MET A 9 -16.58 15.26 4.98
C MET A 9 -16.87 16.46 5.89
N THR A 10 -15.92 16.82 6.75
CA THR A 10 -15.90 18.18 7.33
C THR A 10 -15.24 19.13 6.35
N THR A 11 -15.99 20.12 5.86
CA THR A 11 -15.49 21.17 4.97
C THR A 11 -14.55 22.10 5.74
N CYS A 12 -13.25 21.90 5.59
CA CYS A 12 -12.25 22.82 6.13
C CYS A 12 -12.15 24.03 5.20
N ARG A 13 -12.56 25.21 5.66
CA ARG A 13 -12.65 26.43 4.83
C ARG A 13 -11.35 27.21 4.67
N ASN A 14 -10.21 26.82 5.27
CA ASN A 14 -8.95 27.57 5.14
C ASN A 14 -7.70 26.72 5.49
N CYS A 15 -7.38 25.68 4.72
CA CYS A 15 -6.08 25.00 4.82
C CYS A 15 -5.23 25.27 3.57
N SER A 16 -4.29 26.21 3.72
CA SER A 16 -3.20 26.47 2.78
C SER A 16 -2.00 25.59 3.15
N TYR A 17 -1.96 24.36 2.65
CA TYR A 17 -0.78 23.58 2.25
C TYR A 17 -1.24 22.13 2.02
N TYR A 18 -1.24 21.68 0.76
CA TYR A 18 -1.76 20.39 0.28
C TYR A 18 -3.24 20.13 0.56
N ASN A 19 -4.11 20.88 -0.14
CA ASN A 19 -5.47 20.42 -0.45
C ASN A 19 -5.38 19.19 -1.36
N MET A 20 -5.22 18.00 -0.79
CA MET A 20 -5.73 16.81 -1.44
C MET A 20 -7.23 16.81 -1.17
N ASP A 21 -7.99 17.51 -2.01
CA ASP A 21 -9.38 17.15 -2.23
C ASP A 21 -9.39 15.64 -2.41
N PHE A 22 -10.17 14.94 -1.59
CA PHE A 22 -10.42 13.52 -1.71
C PHE A 22 -11.06 13.28 -3.07
N THR A 23 -10.24 13.19 -4.12
CA THR A 23 -10.74 13.07 -5.49
C THR A 23 -11.57 11.80 -5.54
N GLU A 24 -12.72 11.88 -6.19
CA GLU A 24 -13.56 10.72 -6.50
C GLU A 24 -12.73 9.57 -7.10
N ARG A 25 -11.64 9.89 -7.80
CA ARG A 25 -10.64 8.96 -8.32
C ARG A 25 -9.93 8.16 -7.22
N ALA A 26 -9.42 8.80 -6.17
CA ALA A 26 -8.76 8.11 -5.06
C ALA A 26 -9.74 7.24 -4.27
N PHE A 27 -10.97 7.73 -4.05
CA PHE A 27 -12.03 6.96 -3.41
C PHE A 27 -12.43 5.74 -4.24
N ASN A 28 -12.66 5.90 -5.54
CA ASN A 28 -13.00 4.79 -6.43
C ASN A 28 -11.84 3.78 -6.54
N LYS A 29 -10.58 4.25 -6.50
CA LYS A 29 -9.40 3.37 -6.46
C LYS A 29 -9.33 2.61 -5.13
N ALA A 30 -9.58 3.26 -4.00
CA ALA A 30 -9.70 2.61 -2.69
C ALA A 30 -10.80 1.56 -2.68
N LEU A 31 -11.99 1.89 -3.22
CA LEU A 31 -13.10 0.95 -3.34
C LEU A 31 -12.72 -0.26 -4.22
N ARG A 32 -11.96 -0.04 -5.30
CA ARG A 32 -11.44 -1.13 -6.14
C ARG A 32 -10.46 -2.00 -5.36
N LEU A 33 -9.50 -1.40 -4.66
CA LEU A 33 -8.53 -2.12 -3.82
C LEU A 33 -9.23 -2.91 -2.71
N MET A 34 -10.27 -2.36 -2.07
CA MET A 34 -11.09 -3.08 -1.10
C MET A 34 -11.78 -4.29 -1.74
N LYS A 35 -12.34 -4.15 -2.94
CA LYS A 35 -12.98 -5.25 -3.68
C LYS A 35 -11.96 -6.32 -4.07
N GLU A 36 -10.74 -5.93 -4.45
CA GLU A 36 -9.65 -6.86 -4.76
C GLU A 36 -9.20 -7.60 -3.49
N ALA A 37 -8.97 -6.91 -2.38
CA ALA A 37 -8.58 -7.51 -1.10
C ALA A 37 -9.68 -8.42 -0.50
N THR A 38 -10.97 -8.04 -0.63
CA THR A 38 -12.09 -8.88 -0.19
C THR A 38 -12.33 -10.06 -1.12
N LYS A 39 -12.18 -9.88 -2.43
CA LYS A 39 -12.17 -11.00 -3.40
C LYS A 39 -11.03 -11.96 -3.07
N TYR A 40 -9.83 -11.46 -2.78
CA TYR A 40 -8.69 -12.30 -2.40
C TYR A 40 -8.96 -13.09 -1.12
N ASN A 41 -9.45 -12.45 -0.05
CA ASN A 41 -9.86 -13.13 1.19
C ASN A 41 -11.00 -14.15 0.98
N TYR A 42 -12.00 -13.84 0.13
CA TYR A 42 -13.05 -14.79 -0.23
C TYR A 42 -12.51 -15.97 -1.03
N THR A 43 -11.57 -15.73 -1.96
CA THR A 43 -10.97 -16.79 -2.78
C THR A 43 -10.02 -17.67 -1.95
N LEU A 44 -9.27 -17.11 -1.00
CA LEU A 44 -8.46 -17.87 -0.05
C LEU A 44 -9.32 -18.75 0.87
N ASN A 45 -10.44 -18.24 1.38
CA ASN A 45 -11.37 -19.01 2.23
C ASN A 45 -12.20 -20.03 1.44
N LYS A 46 -12.38 -19.81 0.13
CA LYS A 46 -12.95 -20.81 -0.79
C LYS A 46 -11.91 -21.87 -1.17
N ASN A 47 -10.66 -21.47 -1.39
CA ASN A 47 -9.57 -22.37 -1.79
C ASN A 47 -9.07 -23.24 -0.63
N SER A 48 -9.11 -22.79 0.63
CA SER A 48 -8.89 -23.66 1.79
C SER A 48 -9.89 -24.83 1.87
N ASN A 49 -11.08 -24.65 1.30
CA ASN A 49 -12.11 -25.70 1.18
C ASN A 49 -12.04 -26.49 -0.15
N ILE A 50 -11.16 -26.12 -1.10
CA ILE A 50 -11.07 -26.72 -2.45
C ILE A 50 -9.70 -27.39 -2.72
N ILE A 51 -8.67 -27.20 -1.88
CA ILE A 51 -7.38 -27.91 -1.98
C ILE A 51 -7.57 -29.39 -1.55
N GLN A 52 -8.33 -30.13 -2.35
CA GLN A 52 -8.25 -31.58 -2.48
C GLN A 52 -8.28 -32.04 -3.94
N SER A 53 -8.44 -31.16 -4.93
CA SER A 53 -8.42 -31.63 -6.32
C SER A 53 -7.94 -30.59 -7.33
N ASN A 54 -6.71 -30.81 -7.79
CA ASN A 54 -6.27 -30.80 -9.19
C ASN A 54 -6.60 -29.58 -10.07
N ASN A 55 -5.57 -28.79 -10.43
CA ASN A 55 -5.03 -28.69 -11.79
C ASN A 55 -4.00 -27.55 -11.89
N ARG A 56 -2.77 -27.91 -12.27
CA ARG A 56 -1.69 -26.97 -12.62
C ARG A 56 -1.85 -26.58 -14.08
N GLU A 57 -2.45 -25.42 -14.33
CA GLU A 57 -2.27 -24.71 -15.60
C GLU A 57 -1.14 -23.70 -15.44
N THR A 58 -0.24 -23.72 -16.41
CA THR A 58 1.00 -22.95 -16.48
C THR A 58 0.72 -21.46 -16.64
N ILE A 59 0.86 -20.67 -15.57
CA ILE A 59 0.84 -19.20 -15.63
C ILE A 59 2.29 -18.72 -15.79
N ASN A 60 2.74 -18.56 -17.04
CA ASN A 60 3.98 -17.87 -17.37
C ASN A 60 3.69 -16.37 -17.58
N GLN A 61 3.47 -15.67 -16.49
CA GLN A 61 3.67 -14.23 -16.33
C GLN A 61 3.80 -14.01 -14.83
N THR A 62 4.93 -13.45 -14.38
CA THR A 62 5.18 -13.30 -12.94
C THR A 62 4.20 -12.26 -12.40
N ASP A 63 3.10 -12.75 -11.82
CA ASP A 63 1.93 -11.97 -11.37
C ASP A 63 2.22 -11.26 -10.04
N TYR A 64 3.26 -10.42 -10.04
CA TYR A 64 3.65 -9.60 -8.90
C TYR A 64 3.56 -8.10 -9.23
N LYS A 65 3.21 -7.31 -8.22
CA LYS A 65 3.07 -5.86 -8.36
C LYS A 65 4.45 -5.21 -8.27
N ASN A 66 4.77 -4.36 -9.25
CA ASN A 66 6.07 -3.69 -9.31
C ASN A 66 6.12 -2.41 -8.46
N GLU A 67 5.05 -1.61 -8.49
CA GLU A 67 4.97 -0.35 -7.76
C GLU A 67 3.52 0.04 -7.45
N PHE A 68 3.32 0.80 -6.38
CA PHE A 68 2.11 1.55 -6.10
C PHE A 68 2.23 2.98 -6.61
N SER A 69 1.22 3.44 -7.37
CA SER A 69 1.12 4.85 -7.73
C SER A 69 0.84 5.72 -6.49
N LYS A 70 1.11 7.03 -6.54
CA LYS A 70 0.78 7.94 -5.43
C LYS A 70 -0.71 7.92 -5.08
N GLU A 71 -1.58 7.75 -6.07
CA GLU A 71 -3.03 7.61 -5.86
C GLU A 71 -3.38 6.28 -5.17
N GLU A 72 -2.62 5.21 -5.41
CA GLU A 72 -2.79 3.94 -4.69
C GLU A 72 -2.30 4.07 -3.26
N ALA A 73 -1.17 4.69 -3.03
CA ALA A 73 -0.69 4.99 -1.68
C ALA A 73 -1.70 5.86 -0.92
N ALA A 74 -2.28 6.88 -1.55
CA ALA A 74 -3.35 7.69 -0.97
C ALA A 74 -4.60 6.86 -0.65
N ALA A 75 -4.99 5.94 -1.55
CA ALA A 75 -6.10 5.04 -1.33
C ALA A 75 -5.84 4.06 -0.17
N ILE A 76 -4.64 3.49 -0.08
CA ILE A 76 -4.21 2.63 1.03
C ILE A 76 -4.23 3.43 2.34
N ALA A 77 -3.68 4.65 2.36
CA ALA A 77 -3.67 5.53 3.52
C ALA A 77 -5.09 5.86 4.00
N LEU A 78 -6.02 6.13 3.08
CA LEU A 78 -7.44 6.29 3.38
C LEU A 78 -8.02 5.04 4.06
N LEU A 79 -7.76 3.85 3.50
CA LEU A 79 -8.27 2.59 4.04
C LEU A 79 -7.69 2.26 5.42
N LEU A 80 -6.48 2.72 5.70
CA LEU A 80 -5.84 2.62 7.02
C LEU A 80 -6.26 3.73 7.99
N GLY A 81 -7.07 4.70 7.55
CA GLY A 81 -7.55 5.81 8.39
C GLY A 81 -6.47 6.85 8.72
N ILE A 82 -5.41 6.95 7.90
CA ILE A 82 -4.33 7.92 8.11
C ILE A 82 -4.86 9.34 7.86
N ASN A 83 -4.71 10.21 8.86
CA ASN A 83 -4.98 11.63 8.73
C ASN A 83 -3.66 12.40 8.64
N PHE A 84 -3.26 12.79 7.44
CA PHE A 84 -1.99 13.51 7.22
C PHE A 84 -1.95 14.88 7.89
N SER A 85 -3.08 15.55 8.12
CA SER A 85 -3.14 16.81 8.88
C SER A 85 -2.84 16.64 10.38
N LYS A 86 -2.96 15.41 10.90
CA LYS A 86 -2.65 15.05 12.29
C LYS A 86 -1.37 14.23 12.43
N SER A 87 -0.82 13.75 11.31
CA SER A 87 0.38 12.92 11.28
C SER A 87 1.62 13.79 11.21
N LYS A 88 2.77 13.27 11.66
CA LYS A 88 4.06 13.96 11.56
C LYS A 88 4.75 13.75 10.22
N PHE A 89 4.20 12.90 9.36
CA PHE A 89 4.69 12.55 8.04
C PHE A 89 3.63 12.89 6.98
N ASP A 90 4.05 12.99 5.71
CA ASP A 90 3.18 13.32 4.58
C ASP A 90 2.90 12.10 3.69
N LEU A 91 2.09 12.31 2.64
CA LEU A 91 1.80 11.26 1.67
C LEU A 91 3.06 10.78 0.92
N ASN A 92 4.07 11.63 0.74
CA ASN A 92 5.29 11.21 0.04
C ASN A 92 6.08 10.20 0.88
N GLN A 93 6.22 10.41 2.18
CA GLN A 93 6.82 9.44 3.09
C GLN A 93 6.06 8.12 3.08
N PHE A 94 4.72 8.17 3.14
CA PHE A 94 3.90 6.97 3.07
C PHE A 94 4.02 6.24 1.72
N TRP A 95 4.05 6.99 0.61
CA TRP A 95 4.22 6.44 -0.74
C TRP A 95 5.59 5.80 -0.95
N LEU A 96 6.66 6.41 -0.44
CA LEU A 96 7.99 5.80 -0.39
C LEU A 96 7.92 4.48 0.39
N GLY A 97 7.29 4.52 1.56
CA GLY A 97 7.17 3.35 2.42
C GLY A 97 6.46 2.17 1.79
N VAL A 98 5.26 2.37 1.26
CA VAL A 98 4.52 1.26 0.64
C VAL A 98 5.23 0.66 -0.57
N ASN A 99 6.08 1.42 -1.27
CA ASN A 99 6.88 0.89 -2.37
C ASN A 99 8.14 0.17 -1.89
N THR A 100 8.81 0.65 -0.85
CA THR A 100 9.91 -0.07 -0.21
C THR A 100 9.43 -1.41 0.35
N GLU A 101 8.32 -1.42 1.09
CA GLU A 101 7.78 -2.66 1.67
C GLU A 101 7.20 -3.63 0.63
N LEU A 102 6.81 -3.14 -0.56
CA LEU A 102 6.36 -3.98 -1.66
C LEU A 102 7.49 -4.87 -2.21
N GLU A 103 8.76 -4.48 -2.05
CA GLU A 103 9.88 -5.34 -2.43
C GLU A 103 9.87 -6.67 -1.65
N HIS A 104 9.28 -6.68 -0.45
CA HIS A 104 9.07 -7.88 0.37
C HIS A 104 7.74 -8.61 0.05
N GLY A 105 7.21 -8.41 -1.14
CA GLY A 105 6.04 -9.11 -1.68
C GLY A 105 6.40 -10.31 -2.56
N LYS A 106 5.57 -10.58 -3.57
CA LYS A 106 5.71 -11.75 -4.47
C LYS A 106 6.94 -11.68 -5.37
N LYS A 107 7.55 -10.49 -5.51
CA LYS A 107 8.81 -10.28 -6.26
C LYS A 107 9.90 -11.26 -5.81
N TYR A 108 10.00 -11.56 -4.51
CA TYR A 108 10.98 -12.48 -3.94
C TYR A 108 10.30 -13.53 -3.07
N ASN A 109 9.99 -14.70 -3.66
CA ASN A 109 9.20 -15.75 -2.98
C ASN A 109 9.78 -16.22 -1.63
N GLN A 110 11.11 -16.26 -1.49
CA GLN A 110 11.76 -16.69 -0.25
C GLN A 110 11.53 -15.73 0.93
N THR A 111 11.34 -14.44 0.64
CA THR A 111 11.16 -13.36 1.61
C THR A 111 9.81 -12.66 1.43
N ASN A 112 8.83 -13.36 0.85
CA ASN A 112 7.49 -12.81 0.62
C ASN A 112 6.71 -12.77 1.94
N VAL A 113 6.49 -11.56 2.44
CA VAL A 113 5.75 -11.29 3.69
C VAL A 113 4.35 -10.76 3.41
N THR A 114 4.18 -9.99 2.34
CA THR A 114 2.94 -9.24 2.09
C THR A 114 2.03 -9.88 1.06
N ALA A 115 2.54 -10.79 0.23
CA ALA A 115 1.86 -11.30 -0.96
C ALA A 115 1.38 -10.18 -1.93
N ASP A 116 2.07 -9.04 -1.93
CA ASP A 116 1.67 -7.79 -2.61
C ASP A 116 0.34 -7.19 -2.11
N GLU A 117 -0.19 -7.65 -0.98
CA GLU A 117 -1.48 -7.19 -0.46
C GLU A 117 -1.38 -5.74 0.03
N PRO A 118 -2.08 -4.77 -0.60
CA PRO A 118 -1.86 -3.35 -0.39
C PRO A 118 -2.03 -2.89 1.07
N ILE A 119 -3.00 -3.48 1.79
CA ILE A 119 -3.27 -3.15 3.19
C ILE A 119 -2.19 -3.69 4.12
N THR A 120 -1.69 -4.90 3.86
CA THR A 120 -0.60 -5.50 4.65
C THR A 120 0.67 -4.69 4.45
N THR A 121 1.04 -4.40 3.20
CA THR A 121 2.18 -3.54 2.86
C THR A 121 2.06 -2.15 3.49
N GLY A 122 0.87 -1.54 3.42
CA GLY A 122 0.59 -0.25 4.03
C GLY A 122 0.72 -0.22 5.56
N LYS A 123 0.36 -1.31 6.25
CA LYS A 123 0.51 -1.40 7.72
C LYS A 123 1.97 -1.43 8.16
N ILE A 124 2.83 -2.13 7.42
CA ILE A 124 4.27 -2.16 7.69
C ILE A 124 4.84 -0.74 7.51
N ALA A 125 4.48 -0.08 6.41
CA ALA A 125 4.89 1.30 6.16
C ALA A 125 4.43 2.27 7.25
N LEU A 126 3.19 2.14 7.71
CA LEU A 126 2.65 2.95 8.79
C LEU A 126 3.36 2.69 10.14
N ALA A 127 3.75 1.44 10.42
CA ALA A 127 4.45 1.09 11.65
C ALA A 127 5.80 1.83 11.74
N HIS A 128 6.63 1.76 10.69
CA HIS A 128 7.91 2.45 10.64
C HIS A 128 7.77 3.99 10.72
N LEU A 129 6.80 4.57 10.00
CA LEU A 129 6.54 6.02 10.08
C LEU A 129 5.98 6.49 11.44
N SER A 130 5.48 5.56 12.25
CA SER A 130 5.06 5.84 13.63
C SER A 130 6.24 5.85 14.60
N GLU A 131 7.37 5.22 14.25
CA GLU A 131 8.61 5.28 15.03
C GLU A 131 9.30 6.63 14.82
N PHE A 132 9.46 7.06 13.56
CA PHE A 132 9.92 8.41 13.23
C PHE A 132 9.46 8.85 11.83
N PRO A 133 9.19 10.17 11.62
CA PRO A 133 8.40 10.61 10.48
C PRO A 133 9.13 10.61 9.12
N ASP A 134 10.45 10.54 9.12
CA ASP A 134 11.31 10.56 7.92
C ASP A 134 11.99 9.21 7.65
N TYR A 135 11.42 8.12 8.19
CA TYR A 135 11.98 6.77 8.15
C TYR A 135 12.50 6.36 6.77
N TYR A 136 11.65 6.46 5.74
CA TYR A 136 11.98 5.96 4.40
C TYR A 136 13.01 6.83 3.67
N THR A 137 13.11 8.11 4.01
CA THR A 137 14.21 8.94 3.51
C THR A 137 15.56 8.48 4.08
N ARG A 138 15.60 8.14 5.38
CA ARG A 138 16.82 7.64 6.02
C ARG A 138 17.20 6.24 5.50
N LEU A 139 16.21 5.36 5.38
CA LEU A 139 16.42 4.00 4.88
C LEU A 139 16.97 4.03 3.45
N LYS A 140 16.39 4.84 2.56
CA LYS A 140 16.88 4.98 1.19
C LYS A 140 18.34 5.41 1.14
N ALA A 141 18.74 6.38 1.96
CA ALA A 141 20.14 6.83 2.02
C ALA A 141 21.07 5.71 2.50
N LEU A 142 20.65 4.91 3.49
CA LEU A 142 21.40 3.75 3.97
C LEU A 142 21.55 2.68 2.88
N GLU A 143 20.47 2.36 2.16
CA GLU A 143 20.47 1.36 1.09
C GLU A 143 21.35 1.79 -0.09
N GLU A 144 21.32 3.07 -0.48
CA GLU A 144 22.19 3.62 -1.52
C GLU A 144 23.66 3.53 -1.12
N GLN A 145 24.00 3.86 0.12
CA GLN A 145 25.37 3.71 0.66
C GLN A 145 25.81 2.24 0.66
N ALA A 146 24.95 1.33 1.11
CA ALA A 146 25.24 -0.10 1.13
C ALA A 146 25.45 -0.64 -0.30
N LYS A 147 24.60 -0.26 -1.25
CA LYS A 147 24.71 -0.67 -2.65
C LYS A 147 26.01 -0.19 -3.28
N ALA A 148 26.39 1.08 -3.06
CA ALA A 148 27.65 1.63 -3.55
C ALA A 148 28.87 0.93 -2.96
N TYR A 149 28.83 0.60 -1.67
CA TYR A 149 29.90 -0.16 -1.02
C TYR A 149 30.04 -1.56 -1.63
N TRP A 150 28.95 -2.32 -1.71
CA TRP A 150 28.99 -3.72 -2.18
C TRP A 150 29.18 -3.86 -3.69
N SER A 151 28.91 -2.84 -4.51
CA SER A 151 29.22 -2.88 -5.95
C SER A 151 30.71 -2.80 -6.27
N THR A 152 31.55 -2.51 -5.28
CA THR A 152 33.01 -2.42 -5.42
C THR A 152 33.74 -3.59 -4.75
N ARG A 153 33.01 -4.61 -4.30
CA ARG A 153 33.51 -5.78 -3.59
C ARG A 153 33.41 -7.05 -4.42
#